data_AF-A0A1V4PQK1-F1
#
_entry.id   AF-A0A1V4PQK1-F1
#
_cell.length_a   1.000
_cell.length_b   1.000
_cell.length_c   1.000
_cell.angle_alpha   90.00
_cell.angle_beta   90.00
_cell.angle_gamma   90.00
#
_symmetry.space_group_name_H-M   'P 1'
#
loop_
_entity.id
_entity.type
_entity.pdbx_description
1 polymer ?
#
loop_
_entity_poly.entity_id
_entity_poly.type
_entity_poly.pdbx_seq_one_letter_code
_entity_poly.pdbx_strand_id
1 'polypeptide(L)'
;MRDSSPDDPRFRRSRDRLLAALRQVAREGDLTIPAVSVAAGVTRATFYNHFTSLDEAAWYAMLDSFDELLSEDAAARRAGADPAAVGLQSLRKIVELLRVDGALARLADSYPSGTVLPGLADVVLAQVRWFRTEFGAPTTLDPAAEEVYVAAGLYALLATGARGDGDPVDVALVAYSLLPEWMRHPGREGPSAQTI
;
A
#
# COMPACT_ATOMS: atom_id res chain seq x y z
N MET A 1 -22.18 21.16 -20.11
CA MET A 1 -21.56 20.35 -19.06
C MET A 1 -20.11 20.83 -18.95
N ARG A 2 -19.74 21.55 -17.89
CA ARG A 2 -18.35 22.02 -17.73
C ARG A 2 -17.52 20.83 -17.29
N ASP A 3 -16.68 20.35 -18.20
CA ASP A 3 -15.65 19.37 -17.90
C ASP A 3 -14.74 19.99 -16.83
N SER A 4 -14.79 19.43 -15.63
CA SER A 4 -13.99 19.94 -14.52
C SER A 4 -12.62 19.31 -14.65
N SER A 5 -11.62 20.11 -15.04
CA SER A 5 -10.24 19.62 -15.16
C SER A 5 -9.81 18.96 -13.83
N PRO A 6 -9.06 17.84 -13.87
CA PRO A 6 -8.49 17.20 -12.67
C PRO A 6 -7.71 18.17 -11.76
N ASP A 7 -7.17 19.25 -12.34
CA ASP A 7 -6.44 20.28 -11.62
C ASP A 7 -7.33 21.30 -10.89
N ASP A 8 -8.64 21.34 -11.16
CA ASP A 8 -9.58 22.23 -10.48
C ASP A 8 -9.56 21.94 -8.96
N PRO A 9 -9.24 22.93 -8.11
CA PRO A 9 -9.25 22.77 -6.66
C PRO A 9 -10.58 22.25 -6.10
N ARG A 10 -11.71 22.49 -6.78
CA ARG A 10 -13.03 21.95 -6.39
C ARG A 10 -13.11 20.45 -6.64
N PHE A 11 -12.59 19.99 -7.78
CA PHE A 11 -12.56 18.58 -8.16
C PHE A 11 -11.69 17.79 -7.17
N ARG A 12 -10.50 18.30 -6.82
CA ARG A 12 -9.66 17.71 -5.78
C ARG A 12 -10.36 17.64 -4.43
N ARG A 13 -10.96 18.75 -3.97
CA ARG A 13 -11.70 18.78 -2.68
C ARG A 13 -12.88 17.81 -2.62
N SER A 14 -13.58 17.52 -3.73
CA SER A 14 -14.66 16.52 -3.73
C SER A 14 -14.11 15.09 -3.77
N ARG A 15 -13.01 14.85 -4.50
CA ARG A 15 -12.29 13.58 -4.47
C ARG A 15 -11.82 13.24 -3.05
N ASP A 16 -11.15 14.17 -2.38
CA ASP A 16 -10.60 13.95 -1.03
C ASP A 16 -11.73 13.68 -0.01
N ARG A 17 -12.85 14.40 -0.11
CA ARG A 17 -14.04 14.15 0.72
C ARG A 17 -14.64 12.77 0.49
N LEU A 18 -14.70 12.32 -0.76
CA LEU A 18 -15.16 10.97 -1.09
C LEU A 18 -14.25 9.89 -0.49
N LEU A 19 -12.93 10.03 -0.63
CA LEU A 19 -11.97 9.07 -0.07
C LEU A 19 -12.00 9.05 1.47
N ALA A 20 -12.13 10.20 2.12
CA ALA A 20 -12.29 10.28 3.57
C ALA A 20 -13.59 9.62 4.05
N ALA A 21 -14.71 9.91 3.39
CA ALA A 21 -16.00 9.29 3.68
C ALA A 21 -15.98 7.77 3.45
N LEU A 22 -15.27 7.31 2.42
CA LEU A 22 -15.11 5.90 2.12
C LEU A 22 -14.43 5.15 3.28
N ARG A 23 -13.34 5.69 3.84
CA ARG A 23 -12.66 5.13 5.02
C ARG A 23 -13.59 5.08 6.24
N GLN A 24 -14.34 6.16 6.48
CA GLN A 24 -15.30 6.22 7.58
C GLN A 24 -16.38 5.13 7.45
N VAL A 25 -17.07 5.09 6.32
CA VAL A 25 -18.17 4.15 6.07
C VAL A 25 -17.68 2.70 6.08
N ALA A 26 -16.47 2.43 5.60
CA ALA A 26 -15.88 1.09 5.62
C ALA A 26 -15.71 0.53 7.04
N ARG A 27 -15.41 1.39 8.02
CA ARG A 27 -15.29 1.02 9.44
C ARG A 27 -16.65 0.79 10.11
N GLU A 28 -17.69 1.44 9.60
CA GLU A 28 -19.07 1.29 10.07
C GLU A 28 -19.76 0.05 9.48
N GLY A 29 -19.27 -0.47 8.34
CA GLY A 29 -19.60 -1.81 7.80
C GLY A 29 -20.60 -1.84 6.64
N ASP A 30 -21.26 -0.73 6.30
CA ASP A 30 -22.19 -0.64 5.16
C ASP A 30 -21.57 0.10 3.96
N LEU A 31 -20.50 -0.48 3.41
CA LEU A 31 -19.71 0.14 2.35
C LEU A 31 -20.46 0.14 1.01
N THR A 32 -21.24 1.20 0.78
CA THR A 32 -22.01 1.38 -0.46
C THR A 32 -21.85 2.80 -1.02
N ILE A 33 -21.95 2.95 -2.36
CA ILE A 33 -21.88 4.26 -3.03
C ILE A 33 -22.90 5.27 -2.45
N PRO A 34 -24.17 4.91 -2.15
CA PRO A 34 -25.11 5.79 -1.47
C PRO A 34 -24.61 6.27 -0.10
N ALA A 35 -24.16 5.36 0.76
CA ALA A 35 -23.67 5.70 2.10
C ALA A 35 -22.46 6.63 2.03
N VAL A 36 -21.51 6.33 1.15
CA VAL A 36 -20.31 7.16 0.91
C VAL A 36 -20.69 8.55 0.39
N SER A 37 -21.63 8.64 -0.56
CA SER A 37 -22.08 9.93 -1.11
C SER A 37 -22.72 10.80 -0.04
N VAL A 38 -23.56 10.20 0.82
CA VAL A 38 -24.20 10.89 1.95
C VAL A 38 -23.15 11.37 2.96
N ALA A 39 -22.23 10.49 3.37
CA ALA A 39 -21.17 10.84 4.31
C ALA A 39 -20.22 11.93 3.77
N ALA A 40 -19.94 11.93 2.47
CA ALA A 40 -19.12 12.96 1.82
C ALA A 40 -19.86 14.29 1.55
N GLY A 41 -21.18 14.33 1.75
CA GLY A 41 -22.02 15.48 1.42
C GLY A 41 -22.06 15.79 -0.08
N VAL A 42 -22.06 14.76 -0.93
CA VAL A 42 -22.09 14.89 -2.39
C VAL A 42 -23.18 14.01 -3.03
N THR A 43 -23.41 14.19 -4.33
CA THR A 43 -24.35 13.34 -5.07
C THR A 43 -23.68 12.06 -5.59
N ARG A 44 -24.46 11.02 -5.92
CA ARG A 44 -23.93 9.84 -6.62
C ARG A 44 -23.31 10.18 -7.98
N ALA A 45 -23.87 11.16 -8.69
CA ALA A 45 -23.29 11.64 -9.94
C ALA A 45 -21.89 12.23 -9.71
N THR A 46 -21.67 12.92 -8.58
CA THR A 46 -20.34 13.40 -8.19
C THR A 46 -19.38 12.24 -7.92
N PHE A 47 -19.82 11.16 -7.28
CA PHE A 47 -19.00 9.95 -7.13
C PHE A 47 -18.55 9.43 -8.50
N TYR A 48 -19.49 9.23 -9.43
CA TYR A 48 -19.19 8.69 -10.76
C TYR A 48 -18.36 9.61 -11.65
N ASN A 49 -18.25 10.90 -11.33
CA ASN A 49 -17.31 11.81 -11.98
C ASN A 49 -15.85 11.58 -11.54
N HIS A 50 -15.63 10.91 -10.41
CA HIS A 50 -14.30 10.64 -9.86
C HIS A 50 -13.89 9.17 -9.97
N PHE A 51 -14.84 8.25 -9.79
CA PHE A 51 -14.58 6.83 -9.74
C PHE A 51 -15.64 6.06 -10.52
N THR A 52 -15.20 5.08 -11.29
CA THR A 52 -16.08 4.18 -12.04
C THR A 52 -16.74 3.14 -11.15
N SER A 53 -16.09 2.79 -10.03
CA SER A 53 -16.54 1.74 -9.12
C SER A 53 -16.07 1.97 -7.68
N LEU A 54 -16.58 1.14 -6.76
CA LEU A 54 -16.26 1.25 -5.34
C LEU A 54 -14.89 0.63 -5.01
N ASP A 55 -14.49 -0.41 -5.73
CA ASP A 55 -13.14 -1.01 -5.68
C ASP A 55 -12.07 -0.09 -6.23
N GLU A 56 -12.34 0.69 -7.29
CA GLU A 56 -11.43 1.76 -7.72
C GLU A 56 -11.28 2.84 -6.63
N ALA A 57 -12.40 3.28 -6.04
CA ALA A 57 -12.33 4.27 -4.97
C ALA A 57 -11.57 3.72 -3.73
N ALA A 58 -11.77 2.44 -3.41
CA ALA A 58 -11.08 1.77 -2.31
C ALA A 58 -9.58 1.63 -2.58
N TRP A 59 -9.23 1.30 -3.82
CA TRP A 59 -7.85 1.27 -4.30
C TRP A 59 -7.14 2.59 -4.04
N TYR A 60 -7.71 3.71 -4.49
CA TYR A 60 -7.12 5.03 -4.26
C TYR A 60 -7.09 5.43 -2.78
N ALA A 61 -8.12 5.09 -1.99
CA ALA A 61 -8.12 5.39 -0.55
C ALA A 61 -7.02 4.61 0.19
N MET A 62 -6.79 3.36 -0.19
CA MET A 62 -5.69 2.56 0.38
C MET A 62 -4.34 3.09 -0.11
N LEU A 63 -4.19 3.38 -1.41
CA LEU A 63 -2.97 3.94 -1.99
C LEU A 63 -2.53 5.22 -1.28
N ASP A 64 -3.43 6.17 -1.07
CA ASP A 64 -3.15 7.40 -0.30
C ASP A 64 -2.61 7.10 1.11
N SER A 65 -3.12 6.03 1.76
CA SER A 65 -2.70 5.63 3.11
C SER A 65 -1.33 4.95 3.09
N PHE A 66 -1.03 4.17 2.05
CA PHE A 66 0.30 3.62 1.82
C PHE A 66 1.29 4.74 1.51
N ASP A 67 0.96 5.69 0.64
CA ASP A 67 1.86 6.79 0.27
C ASP A 67 2.28 7.63 1.49
N GLU A 68 1.36 7.89 2.44
CA GLU A 68 1.67 8.56 3.71
C GLU A 68 2.70 7.74 4.52
N LEU A 69 2.43 6.45 4.74
CA LEU A 69 3.33 5.54 5.46
C LEU A 69 4.71 5.43 4.82
N LEU A 70 4.76 5.30 3.50
CA LEU A 70 6.00 5.15 2.72
C LEU A 70 6.80 6.45 2.69
N SER A 71 6.13 7.60 2.68
CA SER A 71 6.78 8.91 2.78
C SER A 71 7.44 9.11 4.16
N GLU A 72 6.78 8.68 5.23
CA GLU A 72 7.36 8.69 6.59
C GLU A 72 8.61 7.78 6.69
N ASP A 73 8.53 6.56 6.15
CA ASP A 73 9.65 5.60 6.10
C ASP A 73 10.85 6.20 5.36
N ALA A 74 10.63 6.73 4.16
CA ALA A 74 11.67 7.35 3.35
C ALA A 74 12.30 8.57 4.05
N ALA A 75 11.50 9.39 4.72
CA ALA A 75 12.00 10.52 5.50
C ALA A 75 12.87 10.07 6.68
N ALA A 76 12.45 9.04 7.43
CA ALA A 76 13.20 8.49 8.54
C ALA A 76 14.56 7.91 8.09
N ARG A 77 14.59 7.18 6.96
CA ARG A 77 15.83 6.65 6.38
C ARG A 77 16.80 7.76 5.96
N ARG A 78 16.29 8.80 5.29
CA ARG A 78 17.12 9.97 4.89
C ARG A 78 17.67 10.74 6.09
N ALA A 79 16.96 10.72 7.22
CA ALA A 79 17.42 11.28 8.49
C ALA A 79 18.46 10.40 9.21
N GLY A 80 18.84 9.24 8.64
CA GLY A 80 19.85 8.34 9.21
C GLY A 80 19.33 7.43 10.32
N ALA A 81 18.01 7.22 10.41
CA ALA A 81 17.45 6.24 11.33
C ALA A 81 17.90 4.81 10.97
N ASP A 82 17.95 3.92 11.97
CA ASP A 82 18.32 2.53 11.77
C ASP A 82 17.38 1.84 10.75
N PRO A 83 17.91 1.34 9.60
CA PRO A 83 17.11 0.72 8.56
C PRO A 83 16.24 -0.45 9.04
N ALA A 84 16.73 -1.21 10.02
CA ALA A 84 16.01 -2.36 10.57
C ALA A 84 14.82 -1.92 11.42
N ALA A 85 15.03 -0.96 12.33
CA ALA A 85 13.97 -0.37 13.13
C ALA A 85 12.87 0.27 12.24
N VAL A 86 13.28 1.03 11.22
CA VAL A 86 12.34 1.67 10.27
C VAL A 86 11.55 0.61 9.49
N GLY A 87 12.22 -0.42 8.95
CA GLY A 87 11.55 -1.50 8.22
C GLY A 87 10.52 -2.25 9.07
N LEU A 88 10.88 -2.63 10.30
CA LEU A 88 9.96 -3.29 11.24
C LEU A 88 8.76 -2.41 11.59
N GLN A 89 9.00 -1.12 11.86
CA GLN A 89 7.93 -0.17 12.17
C GLN A 89 6.96 -0.02 10.99
N SER A 90 7.47 0.11 9.77
CA SER A 90 6.66 0.23 8.56
C SER A 90 5.80 -1.01 8.31
N LEU A 91 6.38 -2.21 8.43
CA LEU A 91 5.63 -3.46 8.30
C LEU A 91 4.52 -3.57 9.36
N ARG A 92 4.81 -3.19 10.61
CA ARG A 92 3.80 -3.17 11.68
C ARG A 92 2.65 -2.22 11.36
N LYS A 93 2.96 -0.99 10.94
CA LYS A 93 1.94 0.00 10.55
C LYS A 93 1.08 -0.48 9.38
N ILE A 94 1.66 -1.19 8.41
CA ILE A 94 0.90 -1.79 7.30
C ILE A 94 -0.07 -2.86 7.83
N VAL A 95 0.35 -3.74 8.74
CA VAL A 95 -0.56 -4.74 9.35
C VAL A 95 -1.69 -4.05 10.11
N GLU A 96 -1.38 -3.02 10.90
CA GLU A 96 -2.38 -2.21 11.63
C GLU A 96 -3.37 -1.57 10.67
N LEU A 97 -2.88 -0.93 9.59
CA LEU A 97 -3.72 -0.33 8.55
C LEU A 97 -4.65 -1.37 7.91
N LEU A 98 -4.11 -2.51 7.46
CA LEU A 98 -4.89 -3.58 6.83
C LEU A 98 -5.93 -4.19 7.78
N ARG A 99 -5.70 -4.12 9.10
CA ARG A 99 -6.66 -4.59 10.10
C ARG A 99 -7.77 -3.56 10.33
N VAL A 100 -7.41 -2.31 10.57
CA VAL A 100 -8.36 -1.21 10.83
C VAL A 100 -9.26 -0.97 9.62
N ASP A 101 -8.69 -0.98 8.42
CA ASP A 101 -9.40 -0.72 7.17
C ASP A 101 -9.66 -2.03 6.38
N GLY A 102 -9.80 -3.16 7.07
CA GLY A 102 -9.84 -4.48 6.43
C GLY A 102 -10.96 -4.69 5.40
N ALA A 103 -12.13 -4.06 5.58
CA ALA A 103 -13.20 -4.09 4.57
C ALA A 103 -12.80 -3.32 3.30
N LEU A 104 -12.13 -2.18 3.49
CA LEU A 104 -11.64 -1.34 2.40
C LEU A 104 -10.49 -2.04 1.65
N ALA A 105 -9.55 -2.64 2.38
CA ALA A 105 -8.44 -3.41 1.82
C ALA A 105 -8.92 -4.59 0.97
N ARG A 106 -9.91 -5.36 1.44
CA ARG A 106 -10.51 -6.45 0.64
C ARG A 106 -11.17 -5.97 -0.65
N LEU A 107 -11.78 -4.79 -0.61
CA LEU A 107 -12.41 -4.22 -1.78
C LEU A 107 -11.35 -3.70 -2.77
N ALA A 108 -10.31 -3.02 -2.26
CA ALA A 108 -9.16 -2.60 -3.05
C ALA A 108 -8.43 -3.78 -3.72
N ASP A 109 -8.36 -4.94 -3.05
CA ASP A 109 -7.77 -6.17 -3.62
C ASP A 109 -8.51 -6.70 -4.86
N SER A 110 -9.78 -6.30 -5.05
CA SER A 110 -10.59 -6.70 -6.20
C SER A 110 -10.36 -5.81 -7.43
N TYR A 111 -9.67 -4.67 -7.26
CA TYR A 111 -9.46 -3.71 -8.33
C TYR A 111 -8.39 -4.20 -9.34
N PRO A 112 -8.72 -4.29 -10.64
CA PRO A 112 -7.74 -4.63 -11.66
C PRO A 112 -6.88 -3.41 -12.00
N SER A 113 -5.79 -3.22 -11.26
CA SER A 113 -4.79 -2.15 -11.47
C SER A 113 -4.13 -2.14 -12.85
N GLY A 114 -4.30 -3.21 -13.64
CA GLY A 114 -3.72 -3.36 -14.97
C GLY A 114 -2.24 -3.74 -14.97
N THR A 115 -1.69 -4.09 -13.81
CA THR A 115 -0.30 -4.52 -13.65
C THR A 115 -0.20 -6.04 -13.45
N VAL A 116 1.02 -6.53 -13.20
CA VAL A 116 1.29 -7.97 -13.00
C VAL A 116 0.70 -8.51 -11.69
N LEU A 117 0.56 -7.67 -10.67
CA LEU A 117 -0.07 -8.03 -9.40
C LEU A 117 -1.35 -7.22 -9.24
N PRO A 118 -2.50 -7.87 -8.93
CA PRO A 118 -3.73 -7.14 -8.69
C PRO A 118 -3.71 -6.51 -7.30
N GLY A 119 -4.57 -5.51 -7.08
CA GLY A 119 -4.81 -5.03 -5.72
C GLY A 119 -3.52 -4.61 -5.02
N LEU A 120 -3.51 -4.62 -3.68
CA LEU A 120 -2.52 -3.84 -2.93
C LEU A 120 -1.09 -4.41 -3.04
N ALA A 121 -0.98 -5.63 -3.55
CA ALA A 121 0.30 -6.20 -3.96
C ALA A 121 1.01 -5.37 -5.03
N ASP A 122 0.30 -4.63 -5.89
CA ASP A 122 0.88 -3.71 -6.86
C ASP A 122 1.57 -2.51 -6.19
N VAL A 123 0.96 -1.94 -5.16
CA VAL A 123 1.56 -0.84 -4.37
C VAL A 123 2.83 -1.34 -3.70
N VAL A 124 2.80 -2.54 -3.12
CA VAL A 124 3.98 -3.16 -2.51
C VAL A 124 5.07 -3.40 -3.56
N LEU A 125 4.71 -3.83 -4.77
CA LEU A 125 5.66 -4.02 -5.87
C LEU A 125 6.33 -2.71 -6.30
N ALA A 126 5.56 -1.63 -6.44
CA ALA A 126 6.09 -0.31 -6.71
C ALA A 126 7.10 0.12 -5.63
N GLN A 127 6.79 -0.15 -4.35
CA GLN A 127 7.68 0.16 -3.24
C GLN A 127 8.97 -0.68 -3.24
N VAL A 128 8.87 -1.99 -3.52
CA VAL A 128 10.03 -2.89 -3.63
C VAL A 128 10.97 -2.41 -4.75
N ARG A 129 10.42 -2.02 -5.90
CA ARG A 129 11.18 -1.44 -7.01
C ARG A 129 11.87 -0.14 -6.64
N TRP A 130 11.12 0.78 -6.03
CA TRP A 130 11.69 2.05 -5.55
C TRP A 130 12.85 1.80 -4.59
N PHE A 131 12.68 0.89 -3.62
CA PHE A 131 13.72 0.55 -2.65
C PHE A 131 14.96 -0.01 -3.34
N ARG A 132 14.78 -0.90 -4.32
CA ARG A 132 15.89 -1.44 -5.12
C ARG A 132 16.65 -0.33 -5.85
N THR A 133 15.93 0.59 -6.50
CA THR A 133 16.56 1.71 -7.22
C THR A 133 17.31 2.65 -6.29
N GLU A 134 16.75 2.97 -5.13
CA GLU A 134 17.32 3.91 -4.16
C GLU A 134 18.56 3.34 -3.45
N PHE A 135 18.48 2.09 -2.98
CA PHE A 135 19.48 1.52 -2.07
C PHE A 135 20.39 0.46 -2.70
N GLY A 136 20.10 0.05 -3.93
CA GLY A 136 20.79 -1.03 -4.62
C GLY A 136 20.41 -2.41 -4.07
N ALA A 137 20.45 -3.41 -4.93
CA ALA A 137 20.20 -4.80 -4.57
C ALA A 137 21.02 -5.73 -5.47
N PRO A 138 22.21 -6.15 -5.03
CA PRO A 138 22.97 -7.15 -5.76
C PRO A 138 22.15 -8.44 -5.81
N THR A 139 21.85 -8.91 -7.01
CA THR A 139 21.10 -10.16 -7.23
C THR A 139 21.72 -10.94 -8.36
N THR A 140 21.79 -12.27 -8.20
CA THR A 140 22.19 -13.21 -9.26
C THR A 140 20.97 -13.75 -10.01
N LEU A 141 19.77 -13.38 -9.58
CA LEU A 141 18.50 -13.77 -10.19
C LEU A 141 18.01 -12.70 -11.17
N ASP A 142 16.96 -13.01 -11.93
CA ASP A 142 16.20 -12.00 -12.66
C ASP A 142 15.57 -11.01 -11.65
N PRO A 143 15.95 -9.71 -11.69
CA PRO A 143 15.44 -8.72 -10.75
C PRO A 143 13.91 -8.59 -10.76
N ALA A 144 13.29 -8.72 -11.95
CA ALA A 144 11.84 -8.57 -12.07
C ALA A 144 11.09 -9.72 -11.39
N ALA A 145 11.58 -10.94 -11.53
CA ALA A 145 11.02 -12.11 -10.87
C ALA A 145 11.19 -12.03 -9.34
N GLU A 146 12.36 -11.60 -8.86
CA GLU A 146 12.63 -11.41 -7.43
C GLU A 146 11.72 -10.33 -6.81
N GLU A 147 11.54 -9.19 -7.49
CA GLU A 147 10.63 -8.12 -7.04
C GLU A 147 9.19 -8.59 -6.91
N VAL A 148 8.68 -9.32 -7.91
CA VAL A 148 7.32 -9.88 -7.88
C VAL A 148 7.18 -10.90 -6.74
N TYR A 149 8.16 -11.79 -6.56
CA TYR A 149 8.15 -12.78 -5.48
C TYR A 149 8.09 -12.10 -4.11
N VAL A 150 8.97 -11.12 -3.88
CA VAL A 150 9.03 -10.37 -2.62
C VAL A 150 7.73 -9.61 -2.38
N ALA A 151 7.23 -8.88 -3.37
CA ALA A 151 6.02 -8.08 -3.22
C ALA A 151 4.78 -8.93 -2.95
N ALA A 152 4.58 -9.99 -3.73
CA ALA A 152 3.45 -10.89 -3.57
C ALA A 152 3.49 -11.64 -2.24
N GLY A 153 4.66 -12.20 -1.88
CA GLY A 153 4.85 -12.93 -0.63
C GLY A 153 4.70 -12.05 0.59
N LEU A 154 5.31 -10.86 0.57
CA LEU A 154 5.22 -9.88 1.64
C LEU A 154 3.76 -9.43 1.83
N TYR A 155 3.09 -9.03 0.75
CA TYR A 155 1.70 -8.58 0.85
C TYR A 155 0.77 -9.69 1.37
N ALA A 156 0.89 -10.92 0.85
CA ALA A 156 0.08 -12.05 1.29
C ALA A 156 0.27 -12.34 2.79
N LEU A 157 1.49 -12.27 3.29
CA LEU A 157 1.80 -12.46 4.72
C LEU A 157 1.18 -11.37 5.59
N LEU A 158 1.37 -10.08 5.23
CA LEU A 158 0.83 -8.95 5.98
C LEU A 158 -0.71 -8.97 5.98
N ALA A 159 -1.33 -9.22 4.83
CA ALA A 159 -2.79 -9.30 4.71
C ALA A 159 -3.38 -10.50 5.45
N THR A 160 -2.67 -11.63 5.50
CA THR A 160 -3.09 -12.80 6.29
C THR A 160 -2.98 -12.52 7.78
N GLY A 161 -1.85 -11.95 8.23
CA GLY A 161 -1.66 -11.57 9.63
C GLY A 161 -2.65 -10.51 10.11
N ALA A 162 -3.01 -9.55 9.25
CA ALA A 162 -4.00 -8.52 9.56
C ALA A 162 -5.40 -9.10 9.81
N ARG A 163 -5.77 -10.20 9.13
CA ARG A 163 -7.06 -10.91 9.29
C ARG A 163 -7.09 -11.83 10.51
N GLY A 164 -5.94 -12.25 11.01
CA GLY A 164 -5.83 -13.07 12.22
C GLY A 164 -5.78 -12.24 13.50
N ASP A 165 -5.90 -12.93 14.64
CA ASP A 165 -5.86 -12.33 15.99
C ASP A 165 -4.43 -12.13 16.52
N GLY A 166 -3.40 -12.39 15.71
CA GLY A 166 -2.00 -12.24 16.10
C GLY A 166 -1.60 -10.78 16.36
N ASP A 167 -0.59 -10.58 17.20
CA ASP A 167 0.01 -9.26 17.43
C ASP A 167 0.62 -8.74 16.11
N PRO A 168 0.30 -7.51 15.66
CA PRO A 168 0.94 -6.89 14.50
C PRO A 168 2.46 -6.89 14.56
N VAL A 169 3.03 -6.81 15.77
CA VAL A 169 4.49 -6.87 15.98
C VAL A 169 5.04 -8.23 15.56
N ASP A 170 4.39 -9.32 15.94
CA ASP A 170 4.83 -10.67 15.58
C ASP A 170 4.75 -10.91 14.06
N VAL A 171 3.67 -10.44 13.42
CA VAL A 171 3.51 -10.50 11.97
C VAL A 171 4.63 -9.72 11.27
N ALA A 172 4.93 -8.51 11.76
CA ALA A 172 6.00 -7.67 11.21
C ALA A 172 7.38 -8.30 11.39
N LEU A 173 7.65 -8.95 12.53
CA LEU A 173 8.90 -9.67 12.79
C LEU A 173 9.10 -10.85 11.83
N VAL A 174 8.04 -11.65 11.62
CA VAL A 174 8.07 -12.75 10.63
C VAL A 174 8.29 -12.20 9.22
N ALA A 175 7.54 -11.16 8.83
CA ALA A 175 7.67 -10.53 7.52
C ALA A 175 9.09 -10.00 7.29
N TYR A 176 9.65 -9.28 8.26
CA TYR A 176 11.01 -8.77 8.19
C TYR A 176 12.05 -9.89 8.09
N SER A 177 11.86 -10.99 8.83
CA SER A 177 12.76 -12.15 8.82
C SER A 177 12.76 -12.92 7.50
N LEU A 178 11.71 -12.77 6.68
CA LEU A 178 11.59 -13.37 5.36
C LEU A 178 12.03 -12.46 4.22
N LEU A 179 12.31 -11.18 4.50
CA LEU A 179 12.82 -10.26 3.48
C LEU A 179 14.21 -10.69 2.98
N PRO A 180 14.51 -10.43 1.69
CA PRO A 180 15.86 -10.60 1.15
C PRO A 180 16.89 -9.79 1.94
N GLU A 181 18.14 -10.26 1.91
CA GLU A 181 19.25 -9.61 2.61
C GLU A 181 19.43 -8.14 2.21
N TRP A 182 19.32 -7.82 0.91
CA TRP A 182 19.46 -6.46 0.41
C TRP A 182 18.38 -5.49 0.94
N MET A 183 17.22 -5.98 1.35
CA MET A 183 16.18 -5.16 2.00
C MET A 183 16.42 -5.00 3.51
N ARG A 184 16.94 -6.03 4.18
CA ARG A 184 17.26 -5.97 5.63
C ARG A 184 18.53 -5.16 5.89
N HIS A 185 19.45 -5.16 4.95
CA HIS A 185 20.76 -4.51 5.05
C HIS A 185 21.09 -3.72 3.78
N PRO A 186 20.36 -2.62 3.51
CA PRO A 186 20.60 -1.79 2.34
C PRO A 186 22.04 -1.27 2.30
N GLY A 187 22.66 -1.26 1.13
CA GLY A 187 24.01 -0.73 0.91
C GLY A 187 25.17 -1.61 1.39
N ARG A 188 24.92 -2.83 1.92
CA ARG A 188 25.99 -3.83 2.08
C ARG A 188 26.22 -4.53 0.75
N GLU A 189 27.48 -4.58 0.29
CA GLU A 189 27.85 -5.45 -0.82
C GLU A 189 27.48 -6.89 -0.47
N GLY A 190 26.70 -7.53 -1.33
CA GLY A 190 26.32 -8.94 -1.14
C GLY A 190 27.57 -9.83 -1.08
N PRO A 191 27.49 -11.01 -0.45
CA PRO A 191 28.62 -11.93 -0.41
C PRO A 191 29.09 -12.19 -1.85
N SER A 192 30.36 -11.90 -2.12
CA SER A 192 30.96 -12.16 -3.43
C SER A 192 30.69 -13.62 -3.79
N ALA A 193 29.95 -13.84 -4.88
CA ALA A 193 29.66 -15.17 -5.38
C ALA A 193 30.99 -15.89 -5.63
N GLN A 194 31.39 -16.76 -4.70
CA GLN A 194 32.45 -17.71 -4.96
C GLN A 194 31.86 -18.75 -5.91
N THR A 195 32.34 -18.72 -7.14
CA THR A 195 32.05 -19.68 -8.21
C THR A 195 32.13 -21.12 -7.67
N ILE A 196 31.04 -21.87 -7.82
CA ILE A 196 31.05 -23.34 -7.71
C ILE A 196 31.51 -23.90 -9.06
#